data_AF-A0A853IG44-F1
#
_entry.id   AF-A0A853IG44-F1
#
_cell.length_a   1.000
_cell.length_b   1.000
_cell.length_c   1.000
_cell.angle_alpha   90.00
_cell.angle_beta   90.00
_cell.angle_gamma   90.00
#
_symmetry.space_group_name_H-M   'P 1'
#
loop_
_entity.id
_entity.type
_entity.pdbx_description
1 polymer ?
#
loop_
_entity_poly.entity_id
_entity_poly.type
_entity_poly.pdbx_seq_one_letter_code
_entity_poly.pdbx_strand_id
1 'polypeptide(L)'
;MVYAIEQAIIDRYGNDALYIVADRDKDDQLDHLAIEHALADASAHIDLYLTGRYTLPLSTPSALLTRLCVDIAIYWLGEDRGGASEERRKRFEDAEKTLAKIASGEVKLMIDAPTSNSTGISFSASKRQFSRQSLKGF
;
A
#
# COMPACT_ATOMS: atom_id res chain seq x y z
N MET A 1 3.18 13.96 3.58
CA MET A 1 2.92 14.28 2.14
C MET A 1 1.86 13.32 1.65
N VAL A 2 0.98 13.69 0.72
CA VAL A 2 -0.07 12.77 0.26
C VAL A 2 0.51 11.80 -0.78
N TYR A 3 0.29 10.49 -0.60
CA TYR A 3 0.84 9.44 -1.47
C TYR A 3 -0.04 9.05 -2.65
N ALA A 4 -1.31 9.45 -2.61
CA ALA A 4 -2.31 9.14 -3.63
C ALA A 4 -3.23 10.35 -3.85
N ILE A 5 -3.76 10.45 -5.06
CA ILE A 5 -4.79 11.43 -5.43
C ILE A 5 -6.10 10.72 -5.73
N GLU A 6 -7.21 11.45 -5.78
CA GLU A 6 -8.53 10.91 -6.12
C GLU A 6 -8.51 10.06 -7.39
N GLN A 7 -7.77 10.49 -8.43
CA GLN A 7 -7.61 9.74 -9.67
C GLN A 7 -7.07 8.32 -9.45
N ALA A 8 -6.19 8.10 -8.47
CA ALA A 8 -5.66 6.77 -8.17
C ALA A 8 -6.72 5.83 -7.55
N ILE A 9 -7.74 6.40 -6.90
CA ILE A 9 -8.91 5.67 -6.43
C ILE A 9 -9.77 5.28 -7.64
N ILE A 10 -10.05 6.24 -8.52
CA ILE A 10 -10.84 6.03 -9.75
C ILE A 10 -10.22 4.96 -10.64
N ASP A 11 -8.91 5.04 -10.89
CA ASP A 11 -8.21 4.11 -11.77
C ASP A 11 -8.23 2.65 -11.24
N ARG A 12 -8.42 2.47 -9.92
CA ARG A 12 -8.43 1.14 -9.28
C ARG A 12 -9.81 0.57 -9.03
N TYR A 13 -10.72 1.39 -8.53
CA TYR A 13 -12.04 0.96 -8.06
C TYR A 13 -13.16 1.43 -8.98
N GLY A 14 -12.88 2.35 -9.90
CA GLY A 14 -13.88 2.99 -10.74
C GLY A 14 -14.62 4.11 -10.02
N ASN A 15 -15.31 4.95 -10.78
CA ASN A 15 -16.13 6.02 -10.23
C ASN A 15 -17.28 5.48 -9.38
N ASP A 16 -17.95 4.41 -9.80
CA ASP A 16 -19.14 3.87 -9.11
C ASP A 16 -18.83 3.46 -7.66
N ALA A 17 -17.67 2.82 -7.45
CA ALA A 17 -17.23 2.44 -6.11
C ALA A 17 -16.84 3.64 -5.25
N LEU A 18 -16.37 4.72 -5.87
CA LEU A 18 -16.02 5.96 -5.21
C LEU A 18 -17.29 6.70 -4.75
N TYR A 19 -18.30 6.81 -5.61
CA TYR A 19 -19.62 7.35 -5.26
C TYR A 19 -20.25 6.65 -4.05
N ILE A 20 -20.25 5.31 -4.03
CA ILE A 20 -20.85 4.55 -2.91
C ILE A 20 -20.26 4.92 -1.54
N VAL A 21 -18.98 5.29 -1.52
CA VAL A 21 -18.18 5.45 -0.31
C VAL A 21 -17.96 6.93 0.03
N ALA A 22 -17.92 7.82 -0.96
CA ALA A 22 -17.60 9.23 -0.79
C ALA A 22 -18.81 10.17 -0.83
N ASP A 23 -19.96 9.78 -1.38
CA ASP A 23 -21.21 10.50 -1.17
C ASP A 23 -21.63 10.23 0.27
N ARG A 24 -21.44 11.17 1.23
CA ARG A 24 -21.81 10.93 2.64
C ARG A 24 -23.25 11.34 2.93
N ASP A 25 -23.72 12.45 2.37
CA ASP A 25 -25.03 13.06 2.66
C ASP A 25 -26.17 12.55 1.76
N LYS A 26 -25.87 11.67 0.80
CA LYS A 26 -26.81 11.09 -0.19
C LYS A 26 -27.35 12.14 -1.15
N ASP A 27 -26.55 13.13 -1.49
CA ASP A 27 -26.91 14.18 -2.44
C ASP A 27 -26.51 13.86 -3.89
N ASP A 28 -26.02 12.64 -4.14
CA ASP A 28 -25.44 12.19 -5.43
C ASP A 28 -24.20 13.01 -5.87
N GLN A 29 -23.55 13.73 -4.94
CA GLN A 29 -22.29 14.44 -5.16
C GLN A 29 -21.14 13.75 -4.40
N LEU A 30 -19.94 13.93 -4.94
CA LEU A 30 -18.72 13.45 -4.29
C LEU A 30 -18.25 14.48 -3.27
N ASP A 31 -18.13 14.07 -2.01
CA ASP A 31 -17.48 14.87 -0.98
C ASP A 31 -15.95 14.86 -1.19
N HIS A 32 -15.48 15.65 -2.15
CA HIS A 32 -14.05 15.79 -2.47
C HIS A 32 -13.21 16.12 -1.22
N LEU A 33 -13.73 16.95 -0.30
CA LEU A 33 -13.05 17.25 0.95
C LEU A 33 -12.90 16.02 1.85
N ALA A 34 -13.91 15.16 1.93
CA ALA A 34 -13.82 13.94 2.72
C ALA A 34 -12.80 12.97 2.14
N ILE A 35 -12.75 12.85 0.81
CA ILE A 35 -11.76 12.04 0.09
C ILE A 35 -10.35 12.55 0.37
N GLU A 36 -10.13 13.86 0.25
CA GLU A 36 -8.84 14.49 0.52
C GLU A 36 -8.38 14.27 1.97
N HIS A 37 -9.30 14.44 2.94
CA HIS A 37 -9.01 14.17 4.35
C HIS A 37 -8.62 12.71 4.58
N ALA A 38 -9.39 11.75 4.04
CA ALA A 38 -9.09 10.33 4.19
C ALA A 38 -7.75 9.95 3.55
N LEU A 39 -7.42 10.52 2.38
CA LEU A 39 -6.13 10.31 1.73
C LEU A 39 -4.97 10.92 2.53
N ALA A 40 -5.17 12.09 3.12
CA ALA A 40 -4.17 12.75 3.96
C ALA A 40 -3.90 11.94 5.24
N ASP A 41 -4.95 11.49 5.92
CA ASP A 41 -4.83 10.67 7.12
C ASP A 41 -4.15 9.33 6.79
N ALA A 42 -4.53 8.69 5.67
CA ALA A 42 -3.96 7.41 5.26
C ALA A 42 -2.47 7.57 4.93
N SER A 43 -2.11 8.71 4.36
CA SER A 43 -0.71 9.05 4.08
C SER A 43 0.09 9.28 5.36
N ALA A 44 -0.46 9.99 6.33
CA ALA A 44 0.16 10.18 7.64
C ALA A 44 0.35 8.84 8.39
N HIS A 45 -0.61 7.92 8.25
CA HIS A 45 -0.52 6.58 8.79
C HIS A 45 0.63 5.80 8.16
N ILE A 46 0.77 5.83 6.84
CA ILE A 46 1.91 5.22 6.13
C ILE A 46 3.24 5.86 6.56
N ASP A 47 3.28 7.19 6.70
CA ASP A 47 4.46 7.93 7.15
C ASP A 47 4.96 7.39 8.49
N LEU A 48 4.07 7.11 9.45
CA LEU A 48 4.42 6.57 10.77
C LEU A 48 5.18 5.23 10.70
N TYR A 49 4.81 4.35 9.77
CA TYR A 49 5.54 3.09 9.57
C TYR A 49 6.89 3.29 8.88
N LEU A 50 7.01 4.31 8.05
CA LEU A 50 8.22 4.59 7.27
C LEU A 50 9.25 5.42 8.04
N THR A 51 8.85 6.27 9.01
CA THR A 51 9.76 7.11 9.81
C THR A 51 10.85 6.31 10.52
N GLY A 52 10.60 5.04 10.86
CA GLY A 52 11.57 4.19 11.53
C GLY A 52 12.74 3.72 10.64
N ARG A 53 12.62 3.83 9.31
CA ARG A 53 13.60 3.26 8.36
C ARG A 53 13.97 4.15 7.19
N TYR A 54 13.07 5.00 6.72
CA TYR A 54 13.28 5.84 5.55
C TYR A 54 13.29 7.32 5.96
N THR A 55 14.14 8.09 5.29
CA THR A 55 14.16 9.54 5.45
C THR A 55 12.98 10.14 4.69
N LEU A 56 12.08 10.79 5.43
CA LEU A 56 10.97 11.55 4.86
C LEU A 56 11.42 12.99 4.56
N PRO A 57 10.90 13.62 3.49
CA PRO A 57 9.92 13.08 2.54
C PRO A 57 10.56 12.15 1.50
N LEU A 58 9.84 11.08 1.12
CA LEU A 58 10.25 10.16 0.07
C LEU A 58 10.24 10.87 -1.30
N SER A 59 11.36 10.81 -2.02
CA SER A 59 11.50 11.52 -3.32
C SER A 59 10.64 10.93 -4.44
N THR A 60 10.31 9.64 -4.37
CA THR A 60 9.45 8.97 -5.35
C THR A 60 8.52 8.00 -4.62
N PRO A 61 7.22 8.31 -4.52
CA PRO A 61 6.26 7.37 -3.97
C PRO A 61 6.15 6.17 -4.91
N SER A 62 6.37 4.96 -4.40
CA SER A 62 6.22 3.77 -5.22
C SER A 62 4.72 3.51 -5.48
N ALA A 63 4.40 2.90 -6.63
CA ALA A 63 3.03 2.49 -6.94
C ALA A 63 2.43 1.56 -5.86
N LEU A 64 3.28 0.88 -5.09
CA LEU A 64 2.86 0.07 -3.94
C LEU A 64 2.33 0.97 -2.81
N LEU A 65 3.03 2.05 -2.47
CA LEU A 65 2.57 2.99 -1.42
C LEU A 65 1.27 3.68 -1.81
N THR A 66 1.15 4.12 -3.07
CA THR A 66 -0.10 4.67 -3.60
C THR A 66 -1.25 3.66 -3.47
N ARG A 67 -1.00 2.39 -3.81
CA ARG A 67 -1.98 1.32 -3.65
C ARG A 67 -2.43 1.15 -2.20
N LEU A 68 -1.49 1.06 -1.26
CA LEU A 68 -1.80 0.88 0.15
C LEU A 68 -2.57 2.07 0.72
N CYS A 69 -2.20 3.28 0.30
CA CYS A 69 -2.88 4.51 0.69
C CYS A 69 -4.35 4.51 0.25
N VAL A 70 -4.62 4.10 -1.00
CA VAL A 70 -5.98 4.00 -1.54
C VAL A 70 -6.80 2.93 -0.80
N ASP A 71 -6.21 1.76 -0.55
CA ASP A 71 -6.91 0.65 0.13
C ASP A 71 -7.28 1.03 1.58
N ILE A 72 -6.42 1.78 2.28
CA ILE A 72 -6.69 2.33 3.63
C ILE A 72 -7.74 3.44 3.59
N ALA A 73 -7.60 4.41 2.68
CA ALA A 73 -8.52 5.54 2.59
C ALA A 73 -9.97 5.11 2.30
N ILE A 74 -10.16 4.14 1.39
CA ILE A 74 -11.48 3.58 1.09
C ILE A 74 -12.09 2.87 2.30
N TYR A 75 -11.27 2.17 3.08
CA TYR A 75 -11.75 1.48 4.27
C TYR A 75 -12.30 2.49 5.29
N TRP A 76 -11.55 3.57 5.58
CA TRP A 76 -11.99 4.59 6.52
C TRP A 76 -13.20 5.39 6.02
N LEU A 77 -13.26 5.73 4.73
CA LEU A 77 -14.46 6.35 4.16
C LEU A 77 -15.69 5.43 4.27
N GLY A 78 -15.50 4.11 4.12
CA GLY A 78 -16.58 3.12 4.20
C GLY A 78 -16.99 2.72 5.62
N GLU A 79 -16.11 2.88 6.60
CA GLU A 79 -16.36 2.56 8.01
C GLU A 79 -17.40 3.50 8.63
N ASP A 80 -17.39 4.78 8.24
CA ASP A 80 -18.34 5.80 8.68
C ASP A 80 -19.81 5.46 8.32
N ARG A 81 -20.01 4.65 7.27
CA ARG A 81 -21.33 4.15 6.83
C ARG A 81 -21.72 2.80 7.42
N GLY A 82 -20.95 2.23 8.34
CA GLY A 82 -21.22 0.91 8.92
C GLY A 82 -21.18 -0.25 7.91
N GLY A 83 -20.58 0.00 6.74
CA GLY A 83 -20.63 -0.84 5.54
C GLY A 83 -19.26 -1.30 5.07
N ALA A 84 -18.31 -1.47 5.99
CA ALA A 84 -17.05 -2.13 5.67
C ALA A 84 -17.34 -3.62 5.38
N SER A 85 -17.52 -3.95 4.10
CA SER A 85 -17.58 -5.34 3.63
C SER A 85 -16.36 -6.09 4.16
N GLU A 86 -16.55 -7.36 4.52
CA GLU A 86 -15.47 -8.27 4.95
C GLU A 86 -14.29 -8.26 3.97
N GLU A 87 -14.54 -8.06 2.68
CA GLU A 87 -13.49 -7.92 1.66
C GLU A 87 -12.63 -6.67 1.85
N ARG A 88 -13.25 -5.52 2.17
CA ARG A 88 -12.53 -4.26 2.43
C ARG A 88 -11.70 -4.36 3.70
N ARG A 89 -12.27 -4.97 4.74
CA ARG A 89 -11.54 -5.25 6.00
C ARG A 89 -10.32 -6.13 5.76
N LYS A 90 -10.46 -7.22 5.00
CA LYS A 90 -9.32 -8.09 4.64
C LYS A 90 -8.23 -7.33 3.88
N ARG A 91 -8.60 -6.47 2.92
CA ARG A 91 -7.64 -5.63 2.20
C ARG A 91 -6.92 -4.64 3.11
N PHE A 92 -7.62 -4.05 4.07
CA PHE A 92 -7.02 -3.19 5.08
C PHE A 92 -6.03 -3.96 5.96
N GLU A 93 -6.41 -5.13 6.48
CA GLU A 93 -5.51 -5.98 7.28
C GLU A 93 -4.29 -6.45 6.48
N ASP A 94 -4.45 -6.79 5.21
CA ASP A 94 -3.34 -7.14 4.33
C ASP A 94 -2.43 -5.93 4.07
N ALA A 95 -3.00 -4.73 3.93
CA ALA A 95 -2.25 -3.49 3.80
C ALA A 95 -1.40 -3.23 5.06
N GLU A 96 -1.98 -3.32 6.25
CA GLU A 96 -1.24 -3.19 7.52
C GLU A 96 -0.11 -4.22 7.65
N LYS A 97 -0.36 -5.49 7.30
CA LYS A 97 0.67 -6.54 7.30
C LYS A 97 1.81 -6.20 6.33
N THR A 98 1.50 -5.66 5.15
CA THR A 98 2.54 -5.26 4.21
C THR A 98 3.35 -4.06 4.72
N LEU A 99 2.70 -3.07 5.35
CA LEU A 99 3.38 -1.94 5.98
C LEU A 99 4.28 -2.41 7.12
N ALA A 100 3.82 -3.34 7.96
CA ALA A 100 4.61 -3.96 9.01
C ALA A 100 5.85 -4.69 8.46
N LYS A 101 5.72 -5.41 7.33
CA LYS A 101 6.85 -6.06 6.64
C LYS A 101 7.83 -5.06 6.02
N ILE A 102 7.35 -3.91 5.56
CA ILE A 102 8.21 -2.83 5.06
C ILE A 102 8.98 -2.19 6.23
N ALA A 103 8.29 -1.93 7.35
CA ALA A 103 8.88 -1.41 8.58
C ALA A 103 9.88 -2.39 9.21
N SER A 104 9.63 -3.70 9.16
CA SER A 104 10.56 -4.74 9.61
C SER A 104 11.74 -4.94 8.66
N GLY A 105 11.61 -4.51 7.40
CA GLY A 105 12.67 -4.61 6.39
C GLY A 105 12.66 -5.84 5.52
N GLU A 106 11.66 -6.71 5.66
CA GLU A 106 11.49 -7.88 4.82
C GLU A 106 11.14 -7.48 3.38
N VAL A 107 10.38 -6.40 3.22
CA VAL A 107 10.01 -5.83 1.93
C VAL A 107 10.75 -4.51 1.75
N LYS A 108 11.71 -4.48 0.82
CA LYS A 108 12.35 -3.23 0.40
C LYS A 108 11.52 -2.56 -0.67
N LEU A 109 11.23 -1.28 -0.45
CA LEU A 109 10.76 -0.41 -1.53
C LEU A 109 11.92 -0.31 -2.53
N MET A 110 11.70 -0.75 -3.77
CA MET A 110 12.64 -0.49 -4.86
C MET A 110 12.48 0.97 -5.28
N ILE A 111 13.04 1.87 -4.47
CA ILE A 111 13.07 3.32 -4.74
C ILE A 111 14.20 3.63 -5.75
N ASP A 112 15.13 2.68 -5.94
CA ASP A 112 16.12 2.69 -7.03
C ASP A 112 16.21 1.29 -7.65
N ALA A 113 15.57 1.11 -8.81
CA ALA A 113 16.07 0.28 -9.90
C ALA A 113 15.25 0.54 -11.17
N PRO A 114 15.90 0.64 -12.35
CA PRO A 114 15.26 0.97 -13.60
C PRO A 114 14.27 -0.14 -13.98
N THR A 115 13.20 0.27 -14.65
CA THR A 115 12.21 -0.56 -15.35
C THR A 115 12.65 -2.01 -15.58
N SER A 116 12.03 -2.95 -14.89
CA SER A 116 12.04 -4.34 -15.35
C SER A 116 10.62 -4.86 -15.39
N ASN A 117 10.04 -4.76 -16.58
CA ASN A 117 8.89 -5.55 -16.98
C ASN A 117 9.13 -7.03 -16.64
N SER A 118 8.11 -7.64 -16.04
CA SER A 118 7.80 -9.08 -16.05
C SER A 118 8.84 -10.09 -15.53
N THR A 119 8.36 -10.90 -14.58
CA THR A 119 8.75 -12.31 -14.31
C THR A 119 9.91 -12.53 -13.34
N GLY A 120 9.57 -13.03 -12.15
CA GLY A 120 10.51 -13.79 -11.30
C GLY A 120 10.36 -13.51 -9.81
N ILE A 121 9.72 -14.42 -9.08
CA ILE A 121 9.81 -14.49 -7.62
C ILE A 121 11.28 -14.81 -7.27
N SER A 122 12.01 -13.86 -6.69
CA SER A 122 13.39 -14.08 -6.23
C SER A 122 13.40 -14.56 -4.78
N PHE A 123 13.74 -15.82 -4.53
CA PHE A 123 14.01 -16.34 -3.19
C PHE A 123 15.50 -16.18 -2.87
N SER A 124 15.85 -15.35 -1.89
CA SER A 124 17.22 -15.22 -1.39
C SER A 124 17.46 -16.24 -0.28
N ALA A 125 17.91 -17.45 -0.64
CA ALA A 125 18.41 -18.42 0.33
C ALA A 125 19.90 -18.17 0.63
N SER A 126 20.31 -18.32 1.89
CA SER A 126 21.72 -18.24 2.31
C SER A 126 22.59 -19.26 1.55
N LYS A 127 23.84 -18.86 1.27
CA LYS A 127 24.81 -19.57 0.42
C LYS A 127 24.94 -21.05 0.84
N ARG A 128 24.63 -22.00 -0.05
CA ARG A 128 24.67 -23.45 0.23
C ARG A 128 26.07 -23.87 0.73
N GLN A 129 26.15 -24.31 1.99
CA GLN A 129 27.39 -24.75 2.64
C GLN A 129 27.82 -26.18 2.26
N PHE A 130 26.87 -27.04 1.85
CA PHE A 130 27.15 -28.41 1.43
C PHE A 130 26.90 -28.57 -0.07
N SER A 131 27.96 -28.42 -0.87
CA SER A 131 27.94 -28.79 -2.29
C SER A 131 28.77 -30.07 -2.49
N ARG A 132 28.45 -30.84 -3.54
CA ARG A 132 29.22 -32.04 -3.92
C ARG A 132 30.70 -31.74 -4.20
N GLN A 133 31.03 -30.48 -4.53
CA GLN A 133 32.40 -30.00 -4.67
C GLN A 133 33.08 -29.73 -3.32
N SER A 134 32.33 -29.34 -2.29
CA SER A 134 32.86 -29.14 -0.93
C SER A 134 33.09 -30.45 -0.16
N LEU A 135 32.58 -31.58 -0.65
CA LEU A 135 32.61 -32.88 0.04
C LEU A 135 33.59 -33.89 -0.60
N LYS A 136 34.67 -33.42 -1.24
CA LYS A 136 35.66 -34.30 -1.92
C LYS A 136 36.97 -34.48 -1.14
N GLY A 137 36.94 -34.30 0.18
CA GLY A 137 38.14 -34.29 1.04
C GLY A 137 38.03 -35.07 2.35
N PHE A 138 37.08 -35.98 2.49
CA PHE A 138 37.03 -37.01 3.55
C PHE A 138 37.10 -38.40 2.92
#